data_AF-S6C843-F1
#
_entry.id   AF-S6C843-F1
#
_cell.length_a   1.000
_cell.length_b   1.000
_cell.length_c   1.000
_cell.angle_alpha   90.00
_cell.angle_beta   90.00
_cell.angle_gamma   90.00
#
_symmetry.space_group_name_H-M   'P 1'
#
loop_
_entity.id
_entity.type
_entity.pdbx_description
1 polymer ?
#
loop_
_entity_poly.entity_id
_entity_poly.type
_entity_poly.pdbx_seq_one_letter_code
_entity_poly.pdbx_strand_id
1 'polypeptide(L)'
;MCSKDGKCIEWYKNKDSEGDENKRQLIGTLPVAKITNFKTKVDNLRYLEITAGTNTYIFVFKTREEREKWQSDFDNFVKFMKMI
;
A
#
# COMPACT_ATOMS: atom_id res chain seq x y z
N MET A 1 5.29 -1.02 2.55
CA MET A 1 5.93 -0.22 3.62
C MET A 1 5.61 1.25 3.35
N CYS A 2 5.84 2.16 4.28
CA CYS A 2 5.82 3.60 3.99
C CYS A 2 7.24 4.16 4.04
N SER A 3 7.46 5.28 3.37
CA SER A 3 8.70 6.05 3.44
C SER A 3 8.96 6.51 4.88
N LYS A 4 10.22 6.83 5.20
CA LYS A 4 10.61 7.26 6.56
C LYS A 4 9.83 8.47 7.07
N ASP A 5 9.40 9.34 6.16
CA ASP A 5 8.58 10.52 6.44
C ASP A 5 7.07 10.28 6.31
N GLY A 6 6.65 9.05 6.00
CA GLY A 6 5.26 8.66 5.80
C GLY A 6 4.58 9.25 4.56
N LYS A 7 5.27 10.04 3.73
CA LYS A 7 4.64 10.71 2.59
C LYS A 7 4.30 9.79 1.43
N CYS A 8 4.95 8.62 1.35
CA CYS A 8 4.74 7.64 0.30
C CYS A 8 4.49 6.25 0.89
N ILE A 9 3.59 5.48 0.28
CA ILE A 9 3.65 4.03 0.36
C ILE A 9 4.70 3.56 -0.64
N GLU A 10 5.49 2.57 -0.26
CA GLU A 10 6.56 2.00 -1.04
C GLU A 10 6.42 0.48 -1.06
N TRP A 11 6.60 -0.11 -2.25
CA TRP A 11 6.70 -1.54 -2.42
C TRP A 11 7.97 -1.89 -3.16
N TYR A 12 8.55 -3.02 -2.74
CA TYR A 12 9.88 -3.43 -3.12
C TYR A 12 9.82 -4.83 -3.72
N LYS A 13 10.63 -5.07 -4.74
CA LYS A 13 10.90 -6.42 -5.23
C LYS A 13 12.04 -6.99 -4.40
N ASN A 14 11.81 -8.17 -3.82
CA ASN A 14 12.91 -8.95 -3.27
C ASN A 14 13.80 -9.40 -4.43
N LYS A 15 15.11 -9.13 -4.36
CA LYS A 15 16.06 -9.82 -5.22
C LYS A 15 16.18 -11.25 -4.70
N ASP A 16 16.30 -12.23 -5.59
CA ASP A 16 16.31 -13.67 -5.29
C ASP A 16 17.49 -14.12 -4.39
N SER A 17 18.34 -13.19 -3.94
CA SER A 17 19.38 -13.44 -2.96
C SER A 17 18.80 -13.26 -1.55
N GLU A 18 18.34 -14.37 -0.96
CA GLU A 18 17.96 -14.45 0.44
C GLU A 18 19.04 -13.82 1.34
N GLY A 19 18.67 -12.77 2.10
CA GLY A 19 19.42 -12.41 3.31
C GLY A 19 19.92 -10.97 3.46
N ASP A 20 19.74 -10.07 2.48
CA ASP A 20 20.22 -8.68 2.63
C ASP A 20 19.06 -7.68 2.45
N GLU A 21 18.50 -7.20 3.56
CA GLU A 21 17.41 -6.21 3.54
C GLU A 21 17.80 -4.91 2.81
N ASN A 22 19.11 -4.64 2.71
CA ASN A 22 19.65 -3.50 1.97
C ASN A 22 19.64 -3.69 0.43
N LYS A 23 19.27 -4.87 -0.07
CA LYS A 23 19.24 -5.19 -1.51
C LYS A 23 17.84 -5.25 -2.13
N ARG A 24 16.80 -4.90 -1.38
CA ARG A 24 15.43 -4.80 -1.93
C ARG A 24 15.35 -3.62 -2.88
N GLN A 25 14.86 -3.84 -4.10
CA GLN A 25 14.73 -2.79 -5.11
C GLN A 25 13.37 -2.13 -4.97
N LEU A 26 13.34 -0.80 -4.81
CA LEU A 26 12.08 -0.04 -4.89
C LEU A 26 11.52 -0.17 -6.30
N ILE A 27 10.28 -0.65 -6.41
CA ILE A 27 9.61 -0.86 -7.70
C ILE A 27 8.37 0.01 -7.87
N GLY A 28 7.94 0.70 -6.82
CA GLY A 28 6.89 1.70 -6.95
C GLY A 28 6.62 2.43 -5.66
N THR A 29 6.06 3.62 -5.84
CA THR A 29 5.71 4.54 -4.77
C THR A 29 4.31 5.10 -5.00
N LEU A 30 3.56 5.31 -3.93
CA LEU A 30 2.26 5.96 -3.95
C LEU A 30 2.24 7.14 -2.96
N PRO A 31 2.23 8.39 -3.44
CA PRO A 31 2.13 9.54 -2.56
C PRO A 31 0.80 9.54 -1.79
N VAL A 32 0.88 9.61 -0.46
CA VAL A 32 -0.30 9.53 0.42
C VAL A 32 -1.24 10.71 0.18
N ALA A 33 -0.68 11.89 -0.04
CA ALA A 33 -1.43 13.11 -0.36
C ALA A 33 -2.29 12.99 -1.62
N LYS A 34 -1.93 12.09 -2.57
CA LYS A 34 -2.70 11.89 -3.81
C LYS A 34 -3.83 10.88 -3.66
N ILE A 35 -3.87 10.10 -2.58
CA ILE A 35 -4.91 9.08 -2.38
C ILE A 35 -6.25 9.79 -2.20
N THR A 36 -7.23 9.44 -3.02
CA THR A 36 -8.59 9.99 -2.93
C THR A 36 -9.58 8.96 -2.42
N ASN A 37 -9.37 7.68 -2.70
CA ASN A 37 -10.24 6.59 -2.27
C ASN A 37 -9.44 5.29 -2.10
N PHE A 38 -9.92 4.42 -1.23
CA PHE A 38 -9.49 3.03 -1.18
C PHE A 38 -10.64 2.16 -0.66
N LYS A 39 -10.87 1.03 -1.32
CA LYS A 39 -11.99 0.14 -1.01
C LYS A 39 -11.67 -1.29 -1.38
N THR A 40 -12.33 -2.22 -0.71
CA THR A 40 -12.32 -3.63 -1.11
C THR A 40 -12.92 -3.76 -2.51
N LYS A 41 -12.28 -4.55 -3.36
CA LYS A 41 -12.82 -4.85 -4.69
C LYS A 41 -14.05 -5.76 -4.55
N VAL A 42 -15.14 -5.41 -5.21
CA VAL A 42 -16.45 -6.07 -5.03
C VAL A 42 -16.43 -7.53 -5.53
N ASP A 43 -15.67 -7.79 -6.59
CA ASP A 43 -15.51 -9.11 -7.20
C ASP A 43 -14.53 -10.02 -6.43
N ASN A 44 -13.68 -9.47 -5.57
CA ASN A 44 -12.70 -10.26 -4.82
C ASN A 44 -12.31 -9.61 -3.49
N LEU A 45 -12.74 -10.23 -2.39
CA LEU A 45 -12.51 -9.76 -1.03
C LEU A 45 -11.04 -9.79 -0.59
N ARG A 46 -10.14 -10.41 -1.36
CA ARG A 46 -8.69 -10.35 -1.11
C ARG A 46 -8.04 -9.14 -1.75
N TYR A 47 -8.76 -8.39 -2.59
CA TYR A 47 -8.19 -7.30 -3.36
C TYR A 47 -8.60 -5.96 -2.75
N LEU A 48 -7.63 -5.06 -2.65
CA LEU A 48 -7.84 -3.68 -2.26
C LEU A 48 -7.54 -2.79 -3.45
N GLU A 49 -8.53 -1.99 -3.85
CA GLU A 49 -8.39 -0.98 -4.89
C GLU A 49 -8.07 0.36 -4.22
N ILE A 50 -7.00 1.01 -4.65
CA ILE A 50 -6.58 2.34 -4.17
C ILE A 50 -6.54 3.29 -5.35
N THR A 51 -7.35 4.35 -5.29
CA THR A 51 -7.36 5.44 -6.27
C THR A 51 -6.53 6.60 -5.74
N ALA A 52 -5.58 7.07 -6.57
CA ALA A 52 -4.77 8.23 -6.26
C ALA A 52 -4.52 9.09 -7.50
N GLY A 53 -5.07 10.31 -7.49
CA GLY A 53 -5.13 11.15 -8.68
C GLY A 53 -5.87 10.44 -9.82
N THR A 54 -5.20 10.28 -10.96
CA THR A 54 -5.73 9.58 -12.14
C THR A 54 -5.41 8.08 -12.17
N ASN A 55 -4.66 7.58 -11.19
CA ASN A 55 -4.17 6.21 -11.17
C ASN A 55 -4.99 5.34 -10.20
N THR A 56 -5.20 4.09 -10.58
CA THR A 56 -5.80 3.06 -9.72
C THR A 56 -4.81 1.92 -9.55
N TYR A 57 -4.58 1.52 -8.31
CA TYR A 57 -3.68 0.43 -7.92
C TYR A 57 -4.50 -0.70 -7.31
N ILE A 58 -4.16 -1.94 -7.66
CA ILE A 58 -4.79 -3.13 -7.08
C ILE A 58 -3.74 -3.85 -6.24
N PHE A 59 -3.97 -3.86 -4.93
CA PHE A 59 -3.17 -4.63 -3.97
C PHE A 59 -3.84 -5.99 -3.76
N VAL A 60 -3.08 -7.04 -3.99
CA VAL A 60 -3.55 -8.42 -3.91
C VAL A 60 -2.94 -9.08 -2.69
N PHE A 61 -3.80 -9.59 -1.80
CA PHE A 61 -3.40 -10.26 -0.57
C PHE A 61 -3.61 -11.78 -0.69
N LYS A 62 -2.91 -12.55 0.16
CA LYS A 62 -3.09 -14.02 0.15
C LYS A 62 -4.46 -14.39 0.68
N THR A 63 -4.87 -13.73 1.77
CA THR A 63 -6.17 -13.96 2.42
C THR A 63 -6.98 -12.68 2.56
N ARG A 64 -8.26 -12.83 2.90
CA ARG A 64 -9.18 -11.73 3.15
C ARG A 64 -8.79 -11.00 4.45
N GLU A 65 -8.41 -11.76 5.47
CA GLU A 65 -8.09 -11.29 6.81
C GLU A 65 -6.82 -10.42 6.79
N GLU A 66 -5.82 -10.83 6.00
CA GLU A 66 -4.62 -10.02 5.74
C GLU A 66 -4.99 -8.67 5.11
N ARG A 67 -5.87 -8.68 4.10
CA ARG A 67 -6.35 -7.46 3.45
C ARG A 67 -7.11 -6.56 4.42
N GLU A 68 -8.00 -7.12 5.23
CA GLU A 68 -8.81 -6.37 6.20
C GLU A 68 -7.95 -5.70 7.26
N LYS A 69 -6.99 -6.45 7.84
CA LYS A 69 -6.02 -5.89 8.78
C LYS A 69 -5.22 -4.76 8.13
N TRP A 70 -4.67 -5.01 6.94
CA TRP A 70 -3.89 -4.01 6.23
C TRP A 70 -4.71 -2.75 5.90
N GLN A 71 -5.94 -2.92 5.43
CA GLN A 71 -6.84 -1.81 5.11
C GLN A 71 -7.20 -0.98 6.34
N SER A 72 -7.40 -1.62 7.50
CA SER A 72 -7.66 -0.93 8.77
C SER A 72 -6.45 -0.09 9.21
N ASP A 73 -5.25 -0.69 9.21
CA ASP A 73 -4.01 0.01 9.55
C ASP A 73 -3.74 1.17 8.57
N PHE A 74 -4.02 0.93 7.29
CA PHE A 74 -3.85 1.91 6.22
C PHE A 74 -4.81 3.09 6.33
N ASP A 75 -6.08 2.87 6.69
CA ASP A 75 -7.06 3.93 6.91
C ASP A 75 -6.61 4.88 8.02
N ASN A 76 -6.18 4.34 9.16
CA ASN A 76 -5.64 5.12 10.26
C ASN A 76 -4.41 5.93 9.83
N PHE A 77 -3.50 5.31 9.09
CA PHE A 77 -2.30 5.97 8.58
C PHE A 77 -2.61 7.11 7.60
N VAL A 78 -3.48 6.90 6.60
CA VAL A 78 -3.84 7.93 5.62
C VAL A 78 -4.55 9.10 6.30
N LYS A 79 -5.44 8.83 7.27
CA LYS A 79 -6.10 9.86 8.07
C LYS A 79 -5.08 10.70 8.83
N PHE A 80 -4.15 10.05 9.54
CA PHE A 80 -3.09 10.74 10.27
C PHE A 80 -2.24 11.64 9.35
N MET A 81 -1.76 11.09 8.24
CA MET A 81 -0.91 11.83 7.29
C MET A 81 -1.60 12.98 6.57
N LYS A 82 -2.95 12.98 6.50
CA LYS A 82 -3.73 14.07 5.91
C LYS A 82 -4.18 15.13 6.93
N MET A 83 -4.06 14.84 8.22
CA MET A 83 -4.30 15.83 9.28
C MET A 83 -3.10 16.77 9.48
N ILE A 84 -1.92 16.33 9.03
CA ILE A 84 -0.66 17.08 9.01
C ILE A 84 -0.56 17.87 7.70
#